data_AF-A0A7Y5XUB1-F1
#
_entry.id   AF-A0A7Y5XUB1-F1
#
_cell.length_a   1.000
_cell.length_b   1.000
_cell.length_c   1.000
_cell.angle_alpha   90.00
_cell.angle_beta   90.00
_cell.angle_gamma   90.00
#
_symmetry.space_group_name_H-M   'P 1'
#
loop_
_entity.id
_entity.type
_entity.pdbx_description
1 polymer ?
#
loop_
_entity_poly.entity_id
_entity_poly.type
_entity_poly.pdbx_seq_one_letter_code
_entity_poly.pdbx_strand_id
1 'polypeptide(L)' 'MTTTSNDDLAALAERSETLSARDVVGELVERFGDRVSLACSFQKEETVLLDLLFAADPKARVFAIDTH' A
#
# COMPACT_ATOMS: atom_id res chain seq x y z
N MET A 1 -4.77 11.31 -16.14
CA MET A 1 -3.62 10.53 -15.61
C MET A 1 -2.81 11.48 -14.77
N THR A 2 -3.07 11.53 -13.46
CA THR A 2 -2.37 12.44 -12.55
C THR A 2 -0.97 11.88 -12.33
N THR A 3 0.08 12.56 -12.74
CA THR A 3 1.46 12.14 -12.47
C THR A 3 1.64 12.03 -10.95
N THR A 4 1.99 10.84 -10.44
CA THR A 4 2.45 10.71 -9.05
C THR A 4 3.84 11.31 -9.01
N SER A 5 4.04 12.38 -8.23
CA SER A 5 5.40 12.89 -8.00
C SER A 5 6.06 12.08 -6.89
N ASN A 6 7.38 11.92 -6.97
CA ASN A 6 8.17 11.44 -5.83
C ASN A 6 8.00 12.37 -4.61
N ASP A 7 7.70 13.65 -4.84
CA ASP A 7 7.45 14.62 -3.76
C ASP A 7 6.18 14.26 -2.97
N ASP A 8 5.14 13.75 -3.63
CA ASP A 8 3.90 13.34 -2.96
C ASP A 8 4.14 12.12 -2.06
N LEU A 9 4.98 11.19 -2.52
CA LEU A 9 5.38 10.03 -1.74
C LEU A 9 6.24 10.44 -0.55
N ALA A 10 7.21 11.33 -0.75
CA ALA A 10 8.06 11.86 0.32
C ALA A 10 7.23 12.56 1.41
N ALA A 11 6.26 13.39 1.01
CA ALA A 11 5.36 14.06 1.95
C ALA A 11 4.45 13.08 2.72
N LEU A 12 4.04 11.96 2.11
CA LEU A 12 3.32 10.91 2.82
C LEU A 12 4.22 10.18 3.82
N ALA A 13 5.44 9.82 3.40
CA ALA A 13 6.41 9.12 4.24
C ALA A 13 6.82 9.95 5.48
N GLU A 14 6.93 11.26 5.35
CA GLU A 14 7.20 12.13 6.51
C GLU A 14 6.06 12.08 7.54
N ARG A 15 4.80 12.05 7.08
CA ARG A 15 3.63 12.04 7.97
C ARG A 15 3.32 10.66 8.54
N SER A 16 3.74 9.57 7.89
CA SER A 16 3.34 8.20 8.26
C SER A 16 3.72 7.81 9.67
N GLU A 17 4.79 8.39 10.23
CA GLU A 17 5.23 8.14 11.62
C GLU A 17 4.19 8.56 12.68
N THR A 18 3.23 9.40 12.30
CA THR A 18 2.13 9.85 13.19
C THR A 18 0.81 9.12 12.93
N LEU A 19 0.78 8.23 11.94
CA LEU A 19 -0.41 7.52 11.50
C LEU A 19 -0.42 6.08 12.01
N SER A 20 -1.62 5.51 12.16
CA SER A 20 -1.72 4.05 12.34
C SER A 20 -1.40 3.34 11.02
N ALA A 21 -1.03 2.06 11.07
CA ALA A 21 -0.79 1.27 9.87
C ALA A 21 -2.02 1.25 8.92
N ARG A 22 -3.24 1.20 9.48
CA ARG A 22 -4.48 1.28 8.71
C ARG A 22 -4.59 2.61 7.97
N ASP A 23 -4.27 3.72 8.63
CA ASP A 23 -4.38 5.05 8.04
C ASP A 23 -3.30 5.27 6.97
N VAL A 24 -2.08 4.75 7.18
CA VAL A 24 -1.02 4.77 6.16
C VAL A 24 -1.47 4.03 4.89
N VAL A 25 -2.02 2.82 5.04
CA VAL A 25 -2.53 2.03 3.91
C VAL A 25 -3.71 2.73 3.23
N GLY A 26 -4.62 3.30 4.01
CA GLY A 26 -5.74 4.11 3.50
C GLY A 26 -5.26 5.30 2.65
N GLU A 27 -4.31 6.08 3.16
CA GLU A 27 -3.75 7.23 2.42
C GLU A 27 -2.99 6.80 1.16
N LEU A 28 -2.26 5.68 1.20
CA LEU A 28 -1.59 5.13 0.01
C LEU A 28 -2.61 4.82 -1.09
N VAL A 29 -3.69 4.11 -0.74
CA VAL A 29 -4.75 3.72 -1.69
C VAL A 29 -5.51 4.94 -2.20
N GLU A 30 -5.88 5.89 -1.32
CA GLU A 30 -6.60 7.11 -1.72
C GLU A 30 -5.79 7.98 -2.67
N ARG A 31 -4.48 8.15 -2.41
CA ARG A 31 -3.61 9.03 -3.18
C ARG A 31 -3.12 8.41 -4.48
N PHE A 32 -2.79 7.12 -4.45
CA PHE A 32 -2.08 6.45 -5.56
C PHE A 32 -2.93 5.42 -6.31
N GLY A 33 -4.03 4.95 -5.73
CA GLY A 33 -5.03 4.10 -6.37
C GLY A 33 -4.43 2.86 -7.04
N ASP A 34 -4.75 2.68 -8.33
CA ASP A 34 -4.35 1.55 -9.17
C ASP A 34 -2.84 1.38 -9.40
N ARG A 35 -2.04 2.36 -8.96
CA ARG A 35 -0.57 2.33 -8.98
C ARG A 35 0.04 1.72 -7.72
N VAL A 36 -0.75 1.43 -6.69
CA VAL A 36 -0.30 0.65 -5.53
C VAL A 36 -0.35 -0.83 -5.89
N SER A 37 0.70 -1.56 -5.54
CA SER A 37 0.69 -3.03 -5.58
C SER A 37 1.48 -3.56 -4.39
N LEU A 38 0.92 -4.53 -3.68
CA LEU A 38 1.60 -5.20 -2.58
C LEU A 38 2.43 -6.36 -3.13
N ALA A 39 3.75 -6.28 -2.95
CA ALA A 39 4.61 -7.44 -3.06
C ALA A 39 4.38 -8.31 -1.82
N CYS A 40 3.95 -9.56 -2.01
CA CYS A 40 3.51 -10.42 -0.93
C CYS A 40 4.15 -11.82 -1.04
N SER A 41 4.91 -12.20 0.00
CA SER A 41 5.45 -13.56 0.18
C SER A 41 4.50 -14.47 0.97
N PHE A 42 3.35 -13.94 1.42
CA PHE A 42 2.36 -14.63 2.26
C PHE A 42 2.92 -15.11 3.61
N GLN A 43 3.85 -14.36 4.22
CA GLN A 43 4.23 -14.61 5.60
C GLN A 43 3.20 -13.95 6.55
N LYS A 44 3.47 -14.01 7.85
CA LYS A 44 2.48 -13.62 8.86
C LYS A 44 2.20 -12.12 8.81
N GLU A 45 3.24 -11.34 8.59
CA GLU A 45 3.21 -9.89 8.47
C GLU A 45 2.39 -9.46 7.25
N GLU A 46 2.59 -10.11 6.10
CA GLU A 46 1.85 -9.79 4.88
C GLU A 46 0.38 -10.21 4.98
N THR A 47 0.03 -11.21 5.79
CA THR A 47 -1.38 -11.56 6.03
C THR A 47 -2.13 -10.38 6.69
N VAL A 48 -1.46 -9.65 7.59
CA VAL A 48 -2.02 -8.42 8.20
C VAL A 48 -2.10 -7.30 7.16
N LEU A 49 -1.07 -7.12 6.33
CA LEU A 49 -1.10 -6.12 5.27
C LEU A 49 -2.16 -6.40 4.21
N LEU A 50 -2.41 -7.66 3.86
CA LEU A 50 -3.49 -8.08 2.97
C LEU A 50 -4.86 -7.71 3.54
N ASP A 51 -5.10 -7.97 4.82
CA ASP A 51 -6.35 -7.60 5.50
C ASP A 51 -6.58 -6.07 5.46
N LEU A 52 -5.57 -5.30 5.84
CA LEU A 52 -5.64 -3.84 5.82
C LEU A 52 -5.84 -3.28 4.41
N LEU A 53 -5.11 -3.81 3.42
CA LEU A 53 -5.17 -3.35 2.04
C LEU A 53 -6.50 -3.68 1.39
N PHE A 54 -7.02 -4.90 1.55
CA PHE A 54 -8.32 -5.28 0.97
C PHE A 54 -9.51 -4.65 1.69
N ALA A 55 -9.36 -4.28 2.97
CA ALA A 55 -10.34 -3.44 3.65
C ALA A 55 -10.39 -2.02 3.05
N ALA A 56 -9.26 -1.48 2.60
CA ALA A 56 -9.17 -0.16 1.95
C ALA A 56 -9.62 -0.19 0.48
N ASP A 57 -9.16 -1.17 -0.30
CA ASP A 57 -9.58 -1.42 -1.68
C ASP A 57 -9.67 -2.93 -1.97
N PRO A 58 -10.89 -3.50 -2.10
CA PRO A 58 -11.10 -4.90 -2.44
C PRO A 58 -10.55 -5.33 -3.81
N LYS A 59 -10.19 -4.36 -4.68
CA LYS A 59 -9.59 -4.59 -6.00
C LYS A 59 -8.09 -4.30 -6.02
N ALA A 60 -7.47 -4.07 -4.85
CA ALA A 60 -6.05 -3.80 -4.76
C ALA A 60 -5.22 -4.91 -5.40
N ARG A 61 -4.11 -4.50 -6.03
CA ARG A 61 -3.22 -5.41 -6.76
C ARG A 61 -2.20 -6.02 -5.80
N VAL A 62 -2.03 -7.34 -5.89
CA VAL A 62 -1.06 -8.09 -5.11
C VAL A 62 -0.30 -9.00 -6.06
N PHE A 63 1.01 -9.14 -5.86
CA PHE A 63 1.82 -10.10 -6.58
C PHE A 63 2.80 -10.81 -5.65
N ALA A 64 3.12 -12.06 -6.01
CA ALA A 64 4.21 -12.81 -5.41
C ALA A 64 5.27 -13.07 -6.48
N ILE A 65 6.53 -13.19 -6.06
CA ILE A 65 7.62 -13.60 -6.95
C ILE A 65 7.84 -15.08 -6.71
N ASP A 66 7.50 -15.90 -7.70
CA ASP A 66 7.87 -17.31 -7.70
C ASP A 66 9.32 -17.44 -8.18
N THR A 67 10.18 -17.93 -7.29
CA THR A 67 11.62 -18.05 -7.56
C THR A 67 12.03 -19.44 -8.05
N HIS A 68 11.05 -20.32 -8.31
CA HIS A 68 11.26 -21.71 -8.73
C HIS A 68 10.65 -22.04 -10.09
#